data_AF-A0A2E8NBK3-F1
#
_entry.id   AF-A0A2E8NBK3-F1
#
_cell.length_a   1.000
_cell.length_b   1.000
_cell.length_c   1.000
_cell.angle_alpha   90.00
_cell.angle_beta   90.00
_cell.angle_gamma   90.00
#
_symmetry.space_group_name_H-M   'P 1'
#
loop_
_entity.id
_entity.type
_entity.pdbx_description
1 polymer ?
#
loop_
_entity_poly.entity_id
_entity_poly.type
_entity_poly.pdbx_seq_one_letter_code
_entity_poly.pdbx_strand_id
1 'polypeptide(L)'
;MTESEGSTVMSESGSSDSFMFALGSEPSGDVVVSVVSSDVSEATVSASTLTFTPSNWDTPQTVTVTGVNDGLSDGDQVVDVTLSAAGFEPVVVGVVNADND
;
A
#
# COMPACT_ATOMS: atom_id res chain seq x y z
N MET A 1 -10.64 9.02 5.02
CA MET A 1 -9.69 8.41 4.07
C MET A 1 -10.46 7.32 3.35
N THR A 2 -10.40 7.26 2.03
CA THR A 2 -11.18 6.30 1.24
C THR A 2 -10.23 5.60 0.31
N GLU A 3 -10.03 4.30 0.51
CA GLU A 3 -9.43 3.43 -0.48
C GLU A 3 -10.51 2.90 -1.41
N SER A 4 -10.24 2.93 -2.71
CA SER A 4 -11.25 2.60 -3.72
C SER A 4 -11.51 1.10 -3.82
N GLU A 5 -10.53 0.22 -3.52
CA GLU A 5 -10.61 -1.19 -3.92
C GLU A 5 -9.84 -2.07 -2.93
N GLY A 6 -10.52 -2.51 -1.87
CA GLY A 6 -9.94 -3.21 -0.70
C GLY A 6 -9.40 -4.63 -0.93
N SER A 7 -8.67 -4.88 -2.02
CA SER A 7 -7.73 -5.99 -2.16
C SER A 7 -6.93 -5.82 -3.47
N THR A 8 -5.61 -5.89 -3.39
CA THR A 8 -4.73 -6.01 -4.57
C THR A 8 -4.26 -7.46 -4.67
N VAL A 9 -4.32 -8.05 -5.87
CA VAL A 9 -3.86 -9.43 -6.11
C VAL A 9 -2.66 -9.37 -7.04
N MET A 10 -1.53 -9.89 -6.56
CA MET A 10 -0.26 -9.97 -7.25
C MET A 10 0.10 -11.42 -7.52
N SER A 11 1.08 -11.63 -8.40
CA SER A 11 1.77 -12.90 -8.56
C SER A 11 3.23 -12.72 -8.17
N GLU A 12 3.80 -13.75 -7.55
CA GLU A 12 5.21 -13.87 -7.16
C GLU A 12 6.20 -13.73 -8.30
N SER A 13 5.73 -13.77 -9.56
CA SER A 13 6.53 -13.54 -10.76
C SER A 13 7.09 -12.11 -10.91
N GLY A 14 6.99 -11.27 -9.86
CA GLY A 14 7.33 -9.86 -9.87
C GLY A 14 6.20 -8.97 -10.38
N SER A 15 4.96 -9.45 -10.33
CA SER A 15 3.79 -8.65 -10.69
C SER A 15 3.58 -7.54 -9.67
N SER A 16 3.12 -6.40 -10.16
CA SER A 16 2.80 -5.24 -9.34
C SER A 16 1.39 -4.75 -9.66
N ASP A 17 0.80 -4.14 -8.65
CA ASP A 17 -0.52 -3.54 -8.65
C ASP A 17 -0.38 -2.26 -7.83
N SER A 18 -1.28 -1.32 -8.08
CA SER A 18 -1.17 0.00 -7.53
C SER A 18 -2.51 0.46 -7.02
N PHE A 19 -2.49 1.09 -5.85
CA PHE A 19 -3.64 1.81 -5.33
C PHE A 19 -3.32 3.30 -5.26
N MET A 20 -4.37 4.10 -5.35
CA MET A 20 -4.29 5.55 -5.21
C MET A 20 -4.81 5.95 -3.85
N PHE A 21 -4.09 6.84 -3.17
CA PHE A 21 -4.46 7.36 -1.87
C PHE A 21 -4.57 8.88 -1.90
N ALA A 22 -5.64 9.42 -1.33
CA ALA A 22 -5.84 10.85 -1.11
C ALA A 22 -6.56 11.08 0.23
N LEU A 23 -6.42 12.29 0.78
CA LEU A 23 -7.22 12.69 1.93
C LEU A 23 -8.66 13.01 1.48
N GLY A 24 -9.64 12.73 2.36
CA GLY A 24 -11.05 13.03 2.09
C GLY A 24 -11.45 14.47 2.43
N SER A 25 -10.56 15.24 3.05
CA SER A 25 -10.79 16.62 3.47
C SER A 25 -9.46 17.38 3.56
N GLU A 26 -9.51 18.69 3.32
CA GLU A 26 -8.37 19.59 3.47
C GLU A 26 -7.82 19.56 4.91
N PRO A 27 -6.53 19.22 5.10
CA PRO A 27 -5.91 19.25 6.42
C PRO A 27 -5.52 20.68 6.81
N SER A 28 -5.41 20.97 8.11
CA SER A 28 -4.95 22.28 8.60
C SER A 28 -3.42 22.48 8.52
N GLY A 29 -2.69 21.45 8.09
CA GLY A 29 -1.24 21.41 7.98
C GLY A 29 -0.81 20.13 7.29
N ASP A 30 0.49 19.92 7.15
CA ASP A 30 1.01 18.76 6.43
C ASP A 30 0.71 17.46 7.19
N VAL A 31 0.15 16.49 6.47
CA VAL A 31 -0.13 15.13 6.93
C VAL A 31 0.87 14.19 6.28
N VAL A 32 1.66 13.53 7.12
CA VAL A 32 2.57 12.47 6.67
C VAL A 32 1.90 11.13 6.94
N VAL A 33 1.64 10.39 5.87
CA VAL A 33 1.09 9.04 5.89
C VAL A 33 2.26 8.07 5.76
N SER A 34 2.40 7.15 6.70
CA SER A 34 3.36 6.04 6.62
C SER A 34 2.72 4.87 5.90
N VAL A 35 3.47 4.24 5.00
CA VAL A 35 3.05 3.07 4.21
C VAL A 35 4.00 1.93 4.55
N VAL A 36 3.46 0.83 5.08
CA VAL A 36 4.26 -0.27 5.63
C VAL A 36 3.72 -1.60 5.13
N SER A 37 4.58 -2.42 4.54
CA SER A 37 4.28 -3.83 4.28
C SER A 37 4.52 -4.66 5.55
N SER A 38 3.62 -5.60 5.86
CA SER A 38 3.79 -6.53 6.99
C SER A 38 4.90 -7.55 6.75
N ASP A 39 5.16 -7.87 5.48
CA ASP A 39 6.26 -8.75 5.08
C ASP A 39 6.90 -8.29 3.77
N VAL A 40 8.18 -7.90 3.85
CA VAL A 40 8.94 -7.41 2.71
C VAL A 40 9.68 -8.51 1.94
N SER A 41 9.73 -9.75 2.46
CA SER A 41 10.17 -10.89 1.64
C SER A 41 9.12 -11.26 0.60
N GLU A 42 7.85 -10.92 0.87
CA GLU A 42 6.70 -11.24 0.02
C GLU A 42 6.22 -10.05 -0.81
N ALA A 43 6.14 -8.85 -0.22
CA ALA A 43 5.69 -7.67 -0.96
C ALA A 43 6.40 -6.38 -0.51
N THR A 44 6.87 -5.62 -1.49
CA THR A 44 7.50 -4.30 -1.27
C THR A 44 6.61 -3.17 -1.76
N VAL A 45 6.78 -1.98 -1.17
CA VAL A 45 6.02 -0.76 -1.52
C VAL A 45 6.94 0.27 -2.16
N SER A 46 6.45 1.00 -3.17
CA SER A 46 7.22 2.00 -3.90
C SER A 46 7.58 3.25 -3.09
N ALA A 47 6.81 3.52 -2.03
CA ALA A 47 7.03 4.64 -1.12
C ALA A 47 6.71 4.20 0.30
N SER A 48 7.59 4.52 1.26
CA SER A 48 7.37 4.29 2.68
C SER A 48 6.59 5.43 3.36
N THR A 49 6.50 6.58 2.69
CA THR A 49 5.70 7.73 3.15
C THR A 49 5.04 8.48 1.99
N LEU A 50 3.87 9.04 2.26
CA LEU A 50 3.17 10.00 1.40
C LEU A 50 2.97 11.29 2.18
N THR A 51 3.19 12.44 1.54
CA THR A 51 3.01 13.75 2.19
C THR A 51 1.89 14.52 1.52
N PHE A 52 0.86 14.84 2.30
CA PHE A 52 -0.26 15.67 1.87
C PHE A 52 -0.24 17.01 2.59
N THR A 53 -0.22 18.09 1.83
CA THR A 53 -0.32 19.47 2.29
C THR A 53 -1.75 20.00 2.03
N PRO A 54 -2.13 21.15 2.59
CA PRO A 54 -3.41 21.80 2.27
C PRO A 54 -3.60 22.12 0.78
N SER A 55 -2.54 22.10 -0.04
CA SER A 55 -2.61 22.38 -1.47
C SER A 55 -2.68 21.15 -2.37
N ASN A 56 -2.45 19.94 -1.85
CA ASN A 56 -2.44 18.70 -2.65
C ASN A 56 -3.19 17.53 -1.98
N TRP A 57 -3.92 17.79 -0.89
CA TRP A 57 -4.61 16.77 -0.09
C TRP A 57 -5.59 15.92 -0.90
N ASP A 58 -6.21 16.50 -1.91
CA ASP A 58 -7.18 15.89 -2.82
C ASP A 58 -6.54 15.29 -4.07
N THR A 59 -5.24 15.50 -4.27
CA THR A 59 -4.50 14.96 -5.41
C THR A 59 -4.07 13.53 -5.06
N PRO A 60 -4.60 12.50 -5.74
CA PRO A 60 -4.25 11.13 -5.42
C PRO A 60 -2.77 10.85 -5.67
N GLN A 61 -2.12 10.23 -4.69
CA GLN A 61 -0.76 9.72 -4.79
C GLN A 61 -0.81 8.21 -4.99
N THR A 62 -0.09 7.72 -6.01
CA THR A 62 -0.04 6.29 -6.34
C THR A 62 0.99 5.58 -5.47
N VAL A 63 0.59 4.47 -4.86
CA VAL A 63 1.48 3.51 -4.22
C VAL A 63 1.45 2.25 -5.06
N THR A 64 2.62 1.82 -5.53
CA THR A 64 2.78 0.54 -6.21
C THR A 64 3.27 -0.49 -5.18
N VAL A 65 2.59 -1.61 -5.12
CA VAL A 65 3.02 -2.79 -4.38
C VAL A 65 3.58 -3.79 -5.38
N THR A 66 4.70 -4.43 -5.06
CA THR A 66 5.37 -5.38 -5.94
C THR A 66 5.58 -6.68 -5.17
N GLY A 67 5.04 -7.77 -5.70
CA GLY A 67 5.32 -9.11 -5.20
C GLY A 67 6.80 -9.46 -5.38
N VAL A 68 7.37 -10.16 -4.41
CA VAL A 68 8.77 -10.57 -4.41
C VAL A 68 8.78 -12.09 -4.57
N ASN A 69 9.55 -12.58 -5.55
CA ASN A 69 9.86 -14.00 -5.66
C ASN A 69 10.97 -14.32 -4.65
N ASP A 70 10.69 -15.16 -3.67
CA ASP A 70 11.67 -15.62 -2.69
C ASP A 70 12.30 -16.98 -3.06
N GLY A 71 11.75 -17.65 -4.08
CA GLY A 71 12.19 -18.92 -4.64
C GLY A 71 11.79 -20.15 -3.81
N LEU A 72 10.83 -20.00 -2.90
CA LEU A 72 10.25 -21.08 -2.10
C LEU A 72 8.82 -21.38 -2.60
N SER A 73 8.49 -22.66 -2.77
CA SER A 73 7.10 -23.07 -2.97
C SER A 73 6.47 -23.24 -1.59
N ASP A 74 5.83 -22.19 -1.10
CA ASP A 74 5.18 -22.14 0.20
C ASP A 74 3.68 -21.78 0.15
N GLY A 75 3.14 -21.64 -1.07
CA GLY A 75 1.74 -21.31 -1.35
C GLY A 75 1.46 -19.81 -1.27
N ASP A 76 0.24 -19.41 -1.68
CA ASP A 76 -0.15 -18.00 -1.70
C ASP A 76 0.06 -17.29 -0.35
N GLN A 77 0.93 -16.29 -0.32
CA GLN A 77 1.19 -15.47 0.86
C GLN A 77 0.28 -14.24 0.89
N VAL A 78 -0.31 -13.95 2.05
CA VAL A 78 -1.11 -12.74 2.25
C VAL A 78 -0.31 -11.72 3.05
N VAL A 79 -0.12 -10.54 2.47
CA VAL A 79 0.64 -9.43 3.05
C VAL A 79 -0.29 -8.24 3.27
N ASP A 80 -0.23 -7.63 4.45
CA ASP A 80 -0.96 -6.42 4.74
C ASP A 80 -0.09 -5.19 4.46
N VAL A 81 -0.55 -4.30 3.59
CA VAL A 81 0.03 -2.96 3.44
C VAL A 81 -0.79 -1.97 4.25
N THR A 82 -0.21 -1.45 5.32
CA THR A 82 -0.87 -0.52 6.25
C THR A 82 -0.48 0.93 5.97
N LEU A 83 -1.48 1.78 5.81
CA LEU A 83 -1.36 3.22 5.71
C LEU A 83 -1.82 3.87 7.01
N SER A 84 -0.96 4.67 7.63
CA SER A 84 -1.27 5.31 8.91
C SER A 84 -0.80 6.76 8.98
N ALA A 85 -1.60 7.61 9.60
CA ALA A 85 -1.27 9.02 9.84
C ALA A 85 -1.81 9.46 11.20
N ALA A 86 -1.14 10.43 11.82
CA ALA A 86 -1.56 10.94 13.12
C ALA A 86 -2.97 11.55 13.05
N GLY A 87 -3.87 11.12 13.95
CA GLY A 87 -5.26 11.62 14.00
C GLY A 87 -6.21 10.95 13.00
N PHE A 88 -5.79 9.88 12.34
CA PHE A 88 -6.62 9.10 11.43
C PHE A 88 -6.58 7.60 11.76
N GLU A 89 -7.69 6.90 11.52
CA GLU A 89 -7.73 5.44 11.61
C GLU A 89 -6.87 4.82 10.50
N PRO A 90 -5.99 3.85 10.81
CA PRO A 90 -5.19 3.18 9.79
C PRO A 90 -6.07 2.52 8.72
N VAL A 91 -5.57 2.50 7.49
CA VAL A 91 -6.16 1.74 6.39
C VAL A 91 -5.25 0.57 6.06
N VAL A 92 -5.84 -0.60 5.80
CA VAL A 92 -5.11 -1.82 5.50
C VAL A 92 -5.55 -2.33 4.13
N VAL A 93 -4.58 -2.48 3.23
CA VAL A 93 -4.73 -3.11 1.93
C VAL A 93 -4.20 -4.54 2.03
N GLY A 94 -5.10 -5.52 1.91
CA GLY A 94 -4.70 -6.92 1.80
C GLY A 94 -4.15 -7.19 0.40
N VAL A 95 -2.90 -7.63 0.35
CA VAL A 95 -2.15 -8.01 -0.85
C VAL A 95 -2.01 -9.53 -0.85
N VAL A 96 -2.37 -10.19 -1.94
CA VAL A 96 -2.07 -11.62 -2.12
C VAL A 96 -0.89 -11.74 -3.07
N ASN A 97 0.22 -12.31 -2.60
CA ASN A 97 1.34 -12.76 -3.41
C ASN A 97 1.03 -14.20 -3.84
N ALA A 98 0.51 -14.40 -5.05
CA ALA A 98 0.13 -15.74 -5.52
C ALA A 98 1.37 -16.53 -5.95
N ASP A 99 1.54 -17.71 -5.34
CA ASP A 99 2.68 -18.60 -5.55
C ASP A 99 2.68 -19.09 -7.00
N ASN A 100 3.82 -18.93 -7.65
CA ASN A 100 3.99 -19.27 -9.06
C ASN A 100 4.99 -20.42 -9.31
N ASP A 101 5.50 -21.05 -8.25
CA ASP A 101 6.56 -22.07 -8.33
C ASP A 101 6.05 -23.53 -8.11
#